data_AF-A0A966L041-F1
#
_entry.id   AF-A0A966L041-F1
#
_cell.length_a   1.000
_cell.length_b   1.000
_cell.length_c   1.000
_cell.angle_alpha   90.00
_cell.angle_beta   90.00
_cell.angle_gamma   90.00
#
_symmetry.space_group_name_H-M   'P 1'
#
loop_
_entity.id
_entity.type
_entity.pdbx_description
1 polymer ?
#
loop_
_entity_poly.entity_id
_entity_poly.type
_entity_poly.pdbx_seq_one_letter_code
_entity_poly.pdbx_strand_id
1 'polypeptide(L)'
;MPVYTRRDAFDADLLAAVASARMIYLAGASPMHLRSVLKDTPMFEALHEAWRAGAALIGTSAGADVLCDPMVDQRGGAYTVGLGLVPGVSVIPRSNTWSKEKVHRTVELSPAEVVVVELPERTAILLDGSAGWRSSGVGEVVVHTAGGVGSLADIPEPVL
;
A
#
# COMPACT_ATOMS: atom_id res chain seq x y z
N MET A 1 -1.80 2.97 -18.56
CA MET A 1 -0.61 3.83 -18.65
C MET A 1 0.63 2.95 -18.65
N PRO A 2 1.51 2.99 -19.67
CA PRO A 2 2.60 2.02 -19.85
C PRO A 2 3.90 2.41 -19.13
N VAL A 3 3.92 2.32 -17.79
CA VAL A 3 5.14 2.51 -16.99
C VAL A 3 5.68 1.15 -16.59
N TYR A 4 6.59 0.58 -17.38
CA TYR A 4 7.10 -0.79 -17.17
C TYR A 4 8.52 -0.83 -16.59
N THR A 5 9.28 0.22 -16.83
CA THR A 5 10.67 0.34 -16.43
C THR A 5 10.89 1.65 -15.72
N ARG A 6 11.99 1.73 -14.96
CA ARG A 6 12.39 2.98 -14.31
C ARG A 6 12.57 4.13 -15.31
N ARG A 7 12.92 3.85 -16.58
CA ARG A 7 13.06 4.88 -17.61
C ARG A 7 11.71 5.54 -17.94
N ASP A 8 10.64 4.76 -17.99
CA ASP A 8 9.30 5.25 -18.30
C ASP A 8 8.77 6.21 -17.22
N ALA A 9 9.28 6.08 -15.98
CA ALA A 9 8.96 6.96 -14.86
C ALA A 9 9.54 8.39 -15.01
N PHE A 10 10.25 8.68 -16.10
CA PHE A 10 10.78 9.99 -16.48
C PHE A 10 10.17 10.54 -17.77
N ASP A 11 9.20 9.83 -18.36
CA ASP A 11 8.54 10.27 -19.59
C ASP A 11 7.59 11.44 -19.33
N ALA A 12 7.80 12.56 -20.00
CA ALA A 12 7.08 13.81 -19.73
C ALA A 12 5.56 13.70 -20.00
N ASP A 13 5.15 12.92 -21.01
CA ASP A 13 3.74 12.77 -21.35
C ASP A 13 3.02 11.91 -20.31
N LEU A 14 3.68 10.86 -19.83
CA LEU A 14 3.16 10.03 -18.74
C LEU A 14 3.06 10.82 -17.42
N LEU A 15 4.03 11.68 -17.13
CA LEU A 15 4.01 12.55 -15.95
C LEU A 15 2.84 13.54 -16.01
N ALA A 16 2.62 14.19 -17.16
CA ALA A 16 1.50 15.10 -17.35
C ALA A 16 0.13 14.39 -17.21
N ALA A 17 0.04 13.14 -17.70
CA ALA A 17 -1.16 12.33 -17.53
C ALA A 17 -1.45 12.01 -16.05
N VAL A 18 -0.41 11.71 -15.24
CA VAL A 18 -0.59 11.46 -13.80
C VAL A 18 -0.93 12.74 -13.04
N ALA A 19 -0.25 13.85 -13.32
CA ALA A 19 -0.48 15.12 -12.65
C ALA A 19 -1.92 15.66 -12.82
N SER A 20 -2.58 15.32 -13.92
CA SER A 20 -3.97 15.70 -14.20
C SER A 20 -5.01 14.63 -13.83
N ALA A 21 -4.58 13.48 -13.29
CA ALA A 21 -5.47 12.37 -12.98
C ALA A 21 -6.35 12.69 -11.76
N ARG A 22 -7.65 12.35 -11.86
CA ARG A 22 -8.58 12.38 -10.71
C ARG A 22 -8.53 11.10 -9.89
N MET A 23 -7.99 10.03 -10.46
CA MET A 23 -7.86 8.73 -9.84
C MET A 23 -6.62 8.03 -10.38
N ILE A 24 -5.81 7.49 -9.48
CA ILE A 24 -4.61 6.73 -9.77
C ILE A 24 -4.79 5.34 -9.17
N TYR A 25 -4.76 4.33 -10.03
CA TYR A 25 -4.93 2.94 -9.64
C TYR A 25 -3.61 2.19 -9.84
N LEU A 26 -2.90 1.92 -8.75
CA LEU A 26 -1.65 1.19 -8.74
C LEU A 26 -1.95 -0.32 -8.66
N ALA A 27 -1.76 -0.99 -9.80
CA ALA A 27 -1.84 -2.43 -9.93
C ALA A 27 -0.47 -3.02 -10.25
N GLY A 28 -0.23 -4.25 -9.82
CA GLY A 28 0.97 -4.98 -10.20
C GLY A 28 1.02 -6.37 -9.61
N ALA A 29 1.94 -7.18 -10.12
CA ALA A 29 2.20 -8.53 -9.62
C ALA A 29 3.35 -8.58 -8.60
N SER A 30 4.22 -7.55 -8.58
CA SER A 30 5.41 -7.53 -7.72
C SER A 30 5.60 -6.16 -7.05
N PRO A 31 5.50 -6.07 -5.70
CA PRO A 31 5.71 -4.82 -4.99
C PRO A 31 7.17 -4.35 -5.12
N MET A 32 8.12 -5.29 -5.15
CA MET A 32 9.54 -4.97 -5.40
C MET A 32 9.77 -4.31 -6.76
N HIS A 33 9.10 -4.81 -7.81
CA HIS A 33 9.23 -4.21 -9.14
C HIS A 33 8.63 -2.81 -9.17
N LEU A 34 7.40 -2.64 -8.65
CA LEU A 34 6.75 -1.33 -8.52
C LEU A 34 7.64 -0.34 -7.79
N ARG A 35 8.17 -0.72 -6.62
CA ARG A 35 9.11 0.08 -5.85
C ARG A 35 10.34 0.46 -6.69
N SER A 36 10.97 -0.49 -7.38
CA SER A 36 12.18 -0.23 -8.17
C SER A 36 11.96 0.75 -9.33
N VAL A 37 10.76 0.74 -9.90
CA VAL A 37 10.36 1.60 -11.00
C VAL A 37 9.98 3.00 -10.50
N LEU A 38 9.25 3.09 -9.39
CA LEU A 38 8.63 4.33 -8.93
C LEU A 38 9.47 5.09 -7.90
N LYS A 39 10.09 4.41 -6.92
CA LYS A 39 10.73 5.07 -5.79
C LYS A 39 11.80 6.06 -6.27
N ASP A 40 11.79 7.27 -5.71
CA ASP A 40 12.74 8.35 -6.02
C ASP A 40 12.76 8.68 -7.53
N THR A 41 11.58 8.78 -8.16
CA THR A 41 11.39 9.20 -9.55
C THR A 41 10.37 10.32 -9.68
N PRO A 42 10.40 11.10 -10.78
CA PRO A 42 9.36 12.09 -11.05
C PRO A 42 7.94 11.51 -11.08
N MET A 43 7.77 10.25 -11.50
CA MET A 43 6.47 9.58 -11.50
C MET A 43 5.91 9.39 -10.09
N PHE A 44 6.77 9.05 -9.13
CA PHE A 44 6.36 8.96 -7.73
C PHE A 44 5.95 10.32 -7.19
N GLU A 45 6.74 11.36 -7.45
CA GLU A 45 6.41 12.72 -7.04
C GLU A 45 5.09 13.20 -7.67
N ALA A 46 4.89 12.96 -8.97
CA ALA A 46 3.65 13.32 -9.67
C ALA A 46 2.42 12.59 -9.10
N LEU A 47 2.56 11.31 -8.76
CA LEU A 47 1.49 10.54 -8.11
C LEU A 47 1.18 11.10 -6.71
N HIS A 48 2.22 11.40 -5.93
CA HIS A 48 2.08 11.94 -4.59
C HIS A 48 1.43 13.34 -4.63
N GLU A 49 1.88 14.22 -5.52
CA GLU A 49 1.29 15.54 -5.75
C GLU A 49 -0.17 15.47 -6.19
N ALA A 50 -0.50 14.59 -7.14
CA ALA A 50 -1.88 14.41 -7.57
C ALA A 50 -2.78 13.94 -6.41
N TRP A 51 -2.30 13.01 -5.59
CA TRP A 51 -3.03 12.54 -4.41
C TRP A 51 -3.25 13.67 -3.39
N ARG A 52 -2.20 14.45 -3.07
CA ARG A 52 -2.31 15.63 -2.20
C ARG A 52 -3.24 16.70 -2.76
N ALA A 53 -3.33 16.81 -4.09
CA ALA A 53 -4.27 17.69 -4.77
C ALA A 53 -5.72 17.15 -4.82
N GLY A 54 -6.00 15.99 -4.19
CA GLY A 54 -7.34 15.42 -4.05
C GLY A 54 -7.68 14.32 -5.06
N ALA A 55 -6.72 13.82 -5.84
CA ALA A 55 -6.92 12.62 -6.65
C ALA A 55 -7.11 11.40 -5.74
N ALA A 56 -7.97 10.46 -6.11
CA ALA A 56 -8.06 9.19 -5.38
C ALA A 56 -6.85 8.30 -5.71
N LEU A 57 -6.13 7.82 -4.69
CA LEU A 57 -5.05 6.85 -4.84
C LEU A 57 -5.50 5.47 -4.35
N ILE A 58 -5.43 4.47 -5.23
CA ILE A 58 -5.86 3.10 -4.94
C ILE A 58 -4.72 2.14 -5.23
N GLY A 59 -4.36 1.30 -4.25
CA GLY A 59 -3.44 0.19 -4.44
C GLY A 59 -4.18 -1.15 -4.39
N THR A 60 -3.88 -2.06 -5.32
CA THR A 60 -4.39 -3.45 -5.25
C THR A 60 -3.25 -4.45 -5.25
N SER A 61 -3.38 -5.50 -4.43
CA SER A 61 -2.36 -6.54 -4.27
C SER A 61 -0.97 -5.95 -4.00
N ALA A 62 0.01 -6.14 -4.90
CA ALA A 62 1.33 -5.51 -4.82
C ALA A 62 1.27 -3.99 -4.73
N GLY A 63 0.26 -3.37 -5.35
CA GLY A 63 0.02 -1.94 -5.28
C GLY A 63 -0.43 -1.48 -3.89
N ALA A 64 -1.16 -2.28 -3.12
CA ALA A 64 -1.53 -1.91 -1.75
C ALA A 64 -0.31 -1.99 -0.81
N ASP A 65 0.45 -3.07 -0.94
CA ASP A 65 1.66 -3.36 -0.19
C ASP A 65 2.75 -2.30 -0.42
N VAL A 66 3.01 -1.94 -1.68
CA VAL A 66 4.09 -1.01 -2.03
C VAL A 66 3.84 0.44 -1.60
N LEU A 67 2.59 0.85 -1.35
CA LEU A 67 2.27 2.20 -0.85
C LEU A 67 2.71 2.40 0.60
N CYS A 68 2.80 1.30 1.36
CA CYS A 68 3.16 1.29 2.76
C CYS A 68 4.67 1.50 2.97
N ASP A 69 5.07 1.84 4.19
CA ASP A 69 6.45 1.67 4.65
C ASP A 69 6.46 1.35 6.16
N PRO A 70 6.93 0.15 6.56
CA PRO A 70 7.52 -0.88 5.70
C PRO A 70 6.50 -1.63 4.82
N MET A 71 6.97 -2.21 3.72
CA MET A 71 6.21 -3.15 2.88
C MET A 71 6.64 -4.60 3.15
N VAL A 72 5.81 -5.59 2.82
CA VAL A 72 6.10 -7.00 3.03
C VAL A 72 6.78 -7.63 1.81
N ASP A 73 7.92 -8.28 1.99
CA ASP A 73 8.46 -9.19 0.97
C ASP A 73 7.58 -10.44 0.91
N GLN A 74 6.72 -10.49 -0.10
CA GLN A 74 5.77 -11.57 -0.33
C GLN A 74 6.43 -12.95 -0.52
N ARG A 75 7.75 -13.06 -0.72
CA ARG A 75 8.42 -14.37 -0.78
C ARG A 75 8.60 -14.98 0.61
N GLY A 76 8.99 -14.17 1.59
CA GLY A 76 9.42 -14.64 2.92
C GLY A 76 8.56 -14.16 4.09
N GLY A 77 7.71 -13.14 3.90
CA GLY A 77 6.96 -12.49 4.98
C GLY A 77 7.80 -11.54 5.84
N ALA A 78 9.04 -11.26 5.45
CA ALA A 78 9.88 -10.25 6.11
C ALA A 78 9.56 -8.85 5.57
N TYR A 79 10.01 -7.81 6.27
CA TYR A 79 9.78 -6.43 5.87
C TYR A 79 10.91 -5.86 5.02
N THR A 80 10.56 -4.92 4.15
CA THR A 80 11.48 -4.12 3.36
C THR A 80 10.92 -2.73 3.12
N VAL A 81 11.70 -1.85 2.50
CA VAL A 81 11.29 -0.46 2.26
C VAL A 81 10.25 -0.40 1.17
N GLY A 82 9.14 0.30 1.39
CA GLY A 82 8.13 0.59 0.37
C GLY A 82 8.27 1.99 -0.23
N LEU A 83 7.15 2.55 -0.72
CA LEU A 83 7.10 3.93 -1.22
C LEU A 83 6.92 4.95 -0.09
N GLY A 84 6.32 4.55 1.04
CA GLY A 84 6.16 5.44 2.20
C GLY A 84 5.07 6.49 2.05
N LEU A 85 4.05 6.22 1.23
CA LEU A 85 2.86 7.07 1.14
C LEU A 85 1.91 6.83 2.32
N VAL A 86 1.96 5.64 2.91
CA VAL A 86 1.26 5.32 4.16
C VAL A 86 2.29 4.80 5.16
N PRO A 87 3.04 5.70 5.83
CA PRO A 87 4.08 5.31 6.77
C PRO A 87 3.48 4.70 8.05
N GLY A 88 4.19 3.76 8.68
CA GLY A 88 3.76 3.13 9.93
C GLY A 88 2.65 2.08 9.76
N VAL A 89 2.33 1.73 8.52
CA VAL A 89 1.40 0.67 8.16
C VAL A 89 2.13 -0.35 7.30
N SER A 90 1.74 -1.61 7.41
CA SER A 90 2.05 -2.65 6.44
C SER A 90 0.79 -3.41 6.08
N VAL A 91 0.66 -3.83 4.82
CA VAL A 91 -0.47 -4.63 4.35
C VAL A 91 0.02 -6.01 3.94
N ILE A 92 -0.68 -7.06 4.37
CA ILE A 92 -0.55 -8.41 3.84
C ILE A 92 -1.66 -8.61 2.80
N PRO A 93 -1.40 -8.34 1.51
CA PRO A 93 -2.43 -8.45 0.50
C PRO A 93 -2.76 -9.90 0.19
N ARG A 94 -4.05 -10.16 -0.06
CA ARG A 94 -4.58 -11.52 -0.28
C ARG A 94 -4.21 -12.44 0.88
N SER A 95 -4.36 -11.96 2.12
CA SER A 95 -3.99 -12.72 3.32
C SER A 95 -4.62 -14.12 3.36
N ASN A 96 -5.83 -14.28 2.84
CA ASN A 96 -6.54 -15.55 2.70
C ASN A 96 -5.85 -16.58 1.78
N THR A 97 -4.86 -16.19 0.98
CA THR A 97 -4.07 -17.10 0.14
C THR A 97 -2.72 -17.45 0.75
N TRP A 98 -2.36 -16.84 1.88
CA TRP A 98 -1.13 -17.15 2.61
C TRP A 98 -1.37 -18.29 3.60
N SER A 99 -0.33 -19.05 3.92
CA SER A 99 -0.43 -20.00 5.02
C SER A 99 -0.51 -19.25 6.35
N LYS A 100 -1.18 -19.85 7.34
CA LYS A 100 -1.33 -19.24 8.67
C LYS A 100 0.01 -18.97 9.33
N GLU A 101 0.97 -19.86 9.15
CA GLU A 101 2.34 -19.75 9.68
C GLU A 101 3.07 -18.54 9.07
N LYS A 102 2.87 -18.29 7.77
CA LYS A 102 3.49 -17.15 7.10
C LYS A 102 2.88 -15.83 7.55
N VAL A 103 1.56 -15.75 7.69
CA VAL A 103 0.88 -14.57 8.25
C VAL A 103 1.35 -14.31 9.67
N HIS A 104 1.30 -15.33 10.53
CA HIS A 104 1.74 -15.23 11.93
C HIS A 104 3.18 -14.74 12.04
N ARG A 105 4.11 -15.34 11.28
CA ARG A 105 5.51 -14.90 11.24
C ARG A 105 5.66 -13.45 10.76
N THR A 106 4.87 -13.04 9.76
CA THR A 106 4.91 -11.66 9.24
C THR A 106 4.50 -10.68 10.34
N VAL A 107 3.44 -10.99 11.10
CA VAL A 107 3.01 -10.18 12.24
C VAL A 107 4.08 -10.15 13.35
N GLU A 108 4.65 -11.30 13.70
CA GLU A 108 5.70 -11.39 14.73
C GLU A 108 6.98 -10.61 14.40
N LEU A 109 7.33 -10.52 13.11
CA LEU A 109 8.50 -9.78 12.66
C LEU A 109 8.27 -8.27 12.56
N SER A 110 7.04 -7.79 12.78
CA SER A 110 6.71 -6.37 12.64
C SER A 110 7.43 -5.54 13.70
N PRO A 111 7.96 -4.36 13.35
CA PRO A 111 8.29 -3.35 14.34
C PRO A 111 7.06 -3.00 15.21
N ALA A 112 7.29 -2.66 16.47
CA ALA A 112 6.22 -2.44 17.45
C ALA A 112 5.33 -1.24 17.10
N GLU A 113 5.90 -0.25 16.43
CA GLU A 113 5.24 0.97 15.96
C GLU A 113 4.46 0.78 14.65
N VAL A 114 4.60 -0.36 13.97
CA VAL A 114 3.95 -0.63 12.70
C VAL A 114 2.64 -1.38 12.91
N VAL A 115 1.58 -0.87 12.28
CA VAL A 115 0.27 -1.53 12.24
C VAL A 115 0.24 -2.46 11.03
N VAL A 116 0.01 -3.75 11.25
CA VAL A 116 -0.06 -4.76 10.18
C VAL A 116 -1.52 -5.07 9.87
N VAL A 117 -1.91 -4.94 8.61
CA VAL A 117 -3.27 -5.17 8.14
C VAL A 117 -3.31 -6.41 7.26
N GLU A 118 -4.01 -7.44 7.72
CA GLU A 118 -4.40 -8.56 6.85
C GLU A 118 -5.56 -8.13 5.95
N LEU A 119 -5.32 -8.13 4.64
CA LEU A 119 -6.30 -7.73 3.66
C LEU A 119 -6.63 -8.91 2.72
N PRO A 120 -7.75 -9.63 2.95
CA PRO A 120 -8.12 -10.74 2.09
C PRO A 120 -8.58 -10.25 0.70
N GLU A 121 -8.62 -11.18 -0.26
CA GLU A 121 -9.13 -10.90 -1.60
C GLU A 121 -10.56 -10.34 -1.58
N ARG A 122 -10.89 -9.55 -2.61
CA ARG A 122 -12.21 -8.89 -2.79
C ARG A 122 -12.64 -8.05 -1.58
N THR A 123 -11.65 -7.48 -0.89
CA THR A 123 -11.81 -6.62 0.29
C THR A 123 -10.86 -5.43 0.16
N ALA A 124 -11.31 -4.27 0.63
CA ALA A 124 -10.56 -3.02 0.63
C ALA A 124 -10.71 -2.31 1.97
N ILE A 125 -9.67 -1.56 2.35
CA ILE A 125 -9.75 -0.50 3.36
C ILE A 125 -9.72 0.85 2.64
N LEU A 126 -10.53 1.78 3.12
CA LEU A 126 -10.68 3.11 2.53
C LEU A 126 -10.56 4.14 3.64
N LEU A 127 -9.77 5.17 3.41
CA LEU A 127 -9.77 6.36 4.27
C LEU A 127 -10.83 7.31 3.74
N ASP A 128 -11.87 7.52 4.54
CA ASP A 128 -12.95 8.44 4.25
C ASP A 128 -12.75 9.69 5.12
N GLY A 129 -12.46 10.84 4.50
CA GLY A 129 -11.82 11.98 5.17
C GLY A 129 -12.47 12.48 6.46
N SER A 130 -13.77 12.26 6.68
CA SER A 130 -14.45 12.61 7.95
C SER A 130 -14.82 11.42 8.84
N ALA A 131 -14.77 10.20 8.32
CA ALA A 131 -15.20 8.99 9.00
C ALA A 131 -14.04 8.05 9.37
N GLY A 132 -12.80 8.40 8.99
CA GLY A 132 -11.62 7.58 9.21
C GLY A 132 -11.58 6.35 8.32
N TRP A 133 -10.83 5.32 8.75
CA TRP A 133 -10.71 4.07 8.02
C TRP A 133 -11.97 3.21 8.10
N ARG A 134 -12.42 2.71 6.95
CA ARG A 134 -13.53 1.75 6.84
C ARG A 134 -13.17 0.58 5.92
N SER A 135 -13.71 -0.60 6.21
CA SER A 135 -13.60 -1.75 5.32
C SER A 135 -14.78 -1.83 4.35
N SER A 136 -14.56 -2.45 3.20
CA SER A 136 -15.59 -2.77 2.21
C SER A 136 -15.21 -4.03 1.45
N GLY A 137 -16.20 -4.86 1.12
CA GLY A 137 -16.00 -6.11 0.40
C GLY A 137 -16.55 -7.31 1.17
N VAL A 138 -16.05 -8.49 0.81
CA VAL A 138 -16.62 -9.78 1.29
C VAL A 138 -15.81 -10.45 2.39
N GLY A 139 -14.56 -10.05 2.59
CA GLY A 139 -13.66 -10.61 3.59
C GLY A 139 -13.56 -9.75 4.85
N GLU A 140 -12.99 -10.35 5.88
CA GLU A 140 -12.72 -9.70 7.16
C GLU A 140 -11.30 -9.12 7.17
N VAL A 141 -11.18 -7.84 7.53
CA VAL A 141 -9.89 -7.18 7.72
C VAL A 141 -9.45 -7.40 9.16
N VAL A 142 -8.24 -7.92 9.35
CA VAL A 142 -7.64 -8.09 10.68
C VAL A 142 -6.52 -7.08 10.84
N VAL A 143 -6.57 -6.33 11.94
CA VAL A 143 -5.55 -5.32 12.28
C VAL A 143 -4.73 -5.83 13.44
N HIS A 144 -3.41 -5.78 13.31
CA HIS A 144 -2.45 -6.16 14.35
C HIS A 144 -1.67 -4.93 14.79
N THR A 145 -1.56 -4.79 16.10
CA THR A 145 -0.79 -3.74 16.79
C THR A 145 0.16 -4.40 17.80
N ALA A 146 1.05 -3.62 18.44
CA ALA A 146 1.87 -4.13 19.54
C ALA A 146 1.05 -4.75 20.70
N GLY A 147 -0.20 -4.32 20.88
CA GLY A 147 -1.12 -4.85 21.89
C GLY A 147 -1.86 -6.13 21.48
N GLY A 148 -1.62 -6.65 20.28
CA GLY A 148 -2.36 -7.75 19.69
C GLY A 148 -3.37 -7.28 18.63
N VAL A 149 -4.49 -8.00 18.51
CA VAL A 149 -5.54 -7.66 17.53
C VAL A 149 -6.19 -6.33 17.89
N GLY A 150 -6.11 -5.37 16.98
CA GLY A 150 -6.72 -4.04 17.07
C GLY A 150 -7.91 -3.88 16.14
N SER A 151 -8.14 -2.63 15.73
CA SER A 151 -9.26 -2.18 14.92
C SER A 151 -8.81 -1.27 13.77
N LEU A 152 -9.71 -0.97 12.83
CA LEU A 152 -9.41 -0.02 11.75
C LEU A 152 -9.05 1.38 12.26
N ALA A 153 -9.53 1.76 13.44
CA ALA A 153 -9.22 3.06 14.05
C ALA A 153 -7.76 3.17 14.52
N ASP A 154 -7.06 2.05 14.66
CA ASP A 154 -5.65 2.02 15.04
C ASP A 154 -4.71 2.24 13.84
N ILE A 155 -5.23 2.18 12.60
CA ILE A 155 -4.44 2.44 11.40
C ILE A 155 -4.15 3.95 11.33
N PRO A 156 -2.88 4.38 11.33
CA PRO A 156 -2.53 5.79 11.21
C PRO A 156 -3.03 6.37 9.89
N GLU A 157 -3.44 7.63 9.93
CA GLU A 157 -3.74 8.37 8.71
C GLU A 157 -2.44 8.74 8.00
N PRO A 158 -2.39 8.65 6.66
CA PRO A 158 -1.25 9.08 5.90
C PRO A 158 -1.04 10.59 6.04
N VAL A 159 0.22 11.00 6.09
CA VAL A 159 0.60 12.41 6.07
C VAL A 159 0.55 12.86 4.61
N LEU A 160 -0.49 13.62 4.25
CA LEU A 160 -0.61 14.32 2.97
C LEU A 160 0.27 15.58 2.96
#